data_AF-A0A4D9E7U6-F1
#
_entry.id   AF-A0A4D9E7U6-F1
#
_cell.length_a   1.000
_cell.length_b   1.000
_cell.length_c   1.000
_cell.angle_alpha   90.00
_cell.angle_beta   90.00
_cell.angle_gamma   90.00
#
_symmetry.space_group_name_H-M   'P 1'
#
loop_
_entity.id
_entity.type
_entity.pdbx_description
1 polymer ?
#
loop_
_entity_poly.entity_id
_entity_poly.type
_entity_poly.pdbx_seq_one_letter_code
_entity_poly.pdbx_strand_id
1 'polypeptide(L)'
;MLGPGLPIKPSAPCYSMASKVDMWSNAEELARVPGPASFVVPEPNVYLHRQPAYSMWRKYKFVRDSTPGPADYKTGRVTIIKPRAPDFSLGIRHSEYLTPLVIDVME
;
A
#
# COMPACT_ATOMS: atom_id res chain seq x y z
N MET A 1 16.69 -31.79 -58.31
CA MET A 1 17.24 -33.07 -58.81
C MET A 1 18.59 -33.28 -58.15
N LEU A 2 18.83 -34.45 -57.57
CA LEU A 2 20.14 -34.76 -57.00
C LEU A 2 20.98 -35.45 -58.09
N GLY A 3 22.08 -34.83 -58.49
CA GLY A 3 22.99 -35.36 -59.51
C GLY A 3 23.62 -34.27 -60.37
N PRO A 4 24.63 -34.60 -61.19
CA PRO A 4 25.23 -33.65 -62.11
C PRO A 4 24.17 -33.32 -63.18
N GLY A 5 23.55 -32.15 -63.09
CA GLY A 5 22.53 -31.65 -64.03
C GLY A 5 23.09 -31.30 -65.40
N LEU A 6 24.02 -32.10 -65.90
CA LEU A 6 24.70 -31.93 -67.18
C LEU A 6 23.89 -32.65 -68.27
N PRO A 7 23.63 -32.03 -69.43
CA PRO A 7 22.83 -32.62 -70.49
C PRO A 7 23.45 -33.87 -71.13
N ILE A 8 24.76 -34.09 -70.91
CA ILE A 8 25.54 -35.19 -71.50
C ILE A 8 25.57 -36.43 -70.58
N LYS A 9 25.18 -36.32 -69.31
CA LYS A 9 25.28 -37.42 -68.35
C LYS A 9 23.92 -37.74 -67.72
N PRO A 10 23.46 -39.01 -67.72
CA PRO A 10 22.21 -39.38 -67.07
C PRO A 10 22.32 -39.26 -65.55
N SER A 11 21.27 -38.74 -64.91
CA SER A 11 21.10 -38.72 -63.45
C SER A 11 20.17 -39.87 -63.03
N ALA A 12 20.49 -40.52 -61.90
CA ALA A 12 19.63 -41.54 -61.32
C ALA A 12 18.29 -40.94 -60.85
N PRO A 13 17.18 -41.72 -60.89
CA PRO A 13 15.89 -41.24 -60.43
C PRO A 13 15.93 -40.86 -58.94
N CYS A 14 15.42 -39.68 -58.61
CA CYS A 14 15.30 -39.18 -57.24
C CYS A 14 13.85 -39.33 -56.79
N TYR A 15 13.61 -40.32 -55.94
CA TYR A 15 12.29 -40.54 -55.32
C TYR A 15 12.24 -39.81 -53.98
N SER A 16 11.16 -39.05 -53.75
CA SER A 16 10.84 -38.48 -52.44
C SER A 16 9.68 -39.28 -51.86
N MET A 17 9.78 -39.68 -50.59
CA MET A 17 8.68 -40.34 -49.87
C MET A 17 7.72 -39.34 -49.20
N ALA A 18 7.98 -38.03 -49.30
CA ALA A 18 7.12 -37.02 -48.70
C ALA A 18 5.90 -36.75 -49.60
N SER A 19 4.70 -36.95 -49.05
CA SER A 19 3.47 -36.45 -49.67
C SER A 19 3.50 -34.93 -49.70
N LYS A 20 3.11 -34.34 -50.84
CA LYS A 20 2.81 -32.91 -50.89
C LYS A 20 1.53 -32.71 -50.09
N VAL A 21 1.64 -32.09 -48.92
CA VAL A 21 0.47 -31.61 -48.19
C VAL A 21 0.08 -30.28 -48.81
N ASP A 22 -1.09 -30.22 -49.45
CA ASP A 22 -1.67 -28.96 -49.89
C ASP A 22 -2.04 -28.17 -48.64
N MET A 23 -1.15 -27.27 -48.20
CA MET A 23 -1.39 -26.38 -47.06
C MET A 23 -2.72 -25.60 -47.18
N TRP A 24 -3.21 -25.42 -48.40
CA TRP A 24 -4.44 -24.69 -48.70
C TRP A 24 -5.72 -25.49 -48.45
N SER A 25 -5.73 -26.82 -48.63
CA SER A 25 -6.95 -27.63 -48.45
C SER A 25 -7.42 -27.67 -47.00
N ASN A 26 -6.48 -27.54 -46.06
CA ASN A 26 -6.77 -27.47 -44.63
C ASN A 26 -6.83 -26.03 -44.11
N ALA A 27 -6.72 -25.00 -44.97
CA ALA A 27 -6.69 -23.60 -44.52
C ALA A 27 -7.97 -23.20 -43.78
N GLU A 28 -9.12 -23.71 -44.24
CA GLU A 28 -10.42 -23.46 -43.60
C GLU A 28 -10.55 -24.14 -42.23
N GLU A 29 -9.88 -25.28 -42.04
CA GLU A 29 -9.84 -26.03 -40.78
C GLU A 29 -8.79 -25.45 -39.81
N LEU A 30 -7.62 -25.07 -40.31
CA LEU A 30 -6.57 -24.36 -39.56
C LEU A 30 -7.05 -23.01 -39.04
N ALA A 31 -7.92 -22.30 -39.78
CA ALA A 31 -8.51 -21.04 -39.34
C ALA A 31 -9.51 -21.19 -38.18
N ARG A 32 -10.08 -22.38 -38.00
CA ARG A 32 -11.01 -22.68 -36.88
C ARG A 32 -10.28 -23.04 -35.60
N VAL A 33 -9.03 -23.51 -35.69
CA VAL A 33 -8.24 -23.87 -34.53
C VAL A 33 -7.54 -22.62 -33.99
N PRO A 34 -7.81 -22.22 -32.73
CA PRO A 34 -7.06 -21.13 -32.11
C PRO A 34 -5.56 -21.44 -32.18
N GLY A 35 -4.75 -20.45 -32.56
CA GLY A 35 -3.31 -20.63 -32.67
C GLY A 35 -2.68 -21.07 -31.33
N PRO A 36 -1.45 -21.58 -31.33
CA PRO A 36 -0.79 -22.03 -30.10
C PRO A 36 -0.70 -20.93 -29.02
N ALA A 37 -0.67 -19.66 -29.44
CA ALA A 37 -0.66 -18.49 -28.55
C ALA A 37 -2.06 -17.97 -28.16
N SER A 38 -3.15 -18.56 -28.68
CA SER A 38 -4.53 -18.14 -28.40
C SER A 38 -5.06 -18.68 -27.07
N PHE A 39 -4.39 -19.65 -26.46
CA PHE A 39 -4.77 -20.18 -25.15
C PHE A 39 -4.20 -19.31 -24.03
N VAL A 40 -5.05 -18.84 -23.13
CA VAL A 40 -4.63 -18.11 -21.93
C VAL A 40 -4.00 -19.10 -20.95
N VAL A 41 -2.74 -18.85 -20.57
CA VAL A 41 -2.07 -19.65 -19.54
C VAL A 41 -2.60 -19.20 -18.17
N PRO A 42 -3.26 -20.10 -17.40
CA PRO A 42 -3.75 -19.76 -16.07
C PRO A 42 -2.58 -19.59 -15.09
N GLU A 43 -2.83 -18.86 -14.01
CA GLU A 43 -1.83 -18.68 -12.96
C GLU A 43 -1.42 -20.05 -12.36
N PRO A 44 -0.12 -20.35 -12.20
CA PRO A 44 0.35 -21.67 -11.77
C PRO A 44 -0.28 -22.20 -10.47
N ASN A 45 -0.64 -21.35 -9.51
CA ASN A 45 -1.31 -21.82 -8.28
C ASN A 45 -2.74 -22.37 -8.51
N VAL A 46 -3.29 -22.27 -9.73
CA VAL A 46 -4.59 -22.87 -10.08
C VAL A 46 -4.48 -24.39 -10.19
N TYR A 47 -3.34 -24.91 -10.67
CA TYR A 47 -3.13 -26.35 -10.87
C TYR A 47 -1.94 -26.92 -10.08
N LEU A 48 -1.07 -26.07 -9.55
CA LEU A 48 0.02 -26.44 -8.64
C LEU A 48 -0.29 -26.00 -7.21
N HIS A 49 0.35 -26.65 -6.24
CA HIS A 49 0.31 -26.18 -4.87
C HIS A 49 0.92 -24.78 -4.76
N ARG A 50 0.16 -23.86 -4.17
CA ARG A 50 0.58 -22.49 -3.94
C ARG A 50 1.83 -22.46 -3.05
N GLN A 51 2.84 -21.73 -3.50
CA GLN A 51 4.07 -21.55 -2.72
C GLN A 51 3.80 -20.74 -1.43
N PRO A 52 4.54 -21.02 -0.34
CA PRO A 52 4.41 -20.27 0.89
C PRO A 52 4.77 -18.79 0.66
N ALA A 53 3.89 -17.89 1.10
CA ALA A 53 4.11 -16.45 1.04
C ALA A 53 4.59 -15.95 2.42
N TYR A 54 5.78 -15.37 2.47
CA TYR A 54 6.36 -14.80 3.69
C TYR A 54 6.28 -13.28 3.66
N SER A 55 5.90 -12.67 4.78
CA SER A 55 5.95 -11.22 4.98
C SER A 55 7.06 -10.88 5.97
N MET A 56 7.95 -9.95 5.62
CA MET A 56 9.01 -9.46 6.52
C MET A 56 8.48 -8.61 7.68
N TRP A 57 7.21 -8.18 7.62
CA TRP A 57 6.60 -7.31 8.64
C TRP A 57 5.15 -7.71 8.89
N ARG A 58 4.76 -7.81 10.17
CA ARG A 58 3.35 -7.97 10.58
C ARG A 58 2.56 -6.68 10.31
N LYS A 59 1.40 -6.79 9.65
CA LYS A 59 0.39 -5.72 9.64
C LYS A 59 -0.24 -5.62 11.03
N TYR A 60 0.28 -4.74 11.88
CA TYR A 60 -0.44 -4.37 13.11
C TYR A 60 -1.64 -3.50 12.73
N LYS A 61 -2.83 -3.81 13.28
CA LYS A 61 -3.89 -2.81 13.33
C LYS A 61 -3.41 -1.74 14.30
N PHE A 62 -3.23 -0.52 13.81
CA PHE A 62 -2.86 0.61 14.64
C PHE A 62 -4.02 0.89 15.61
N VAL A 63 -3.93 0.35 16.82
CA VAL A 63 -4.80 0.79 17.91
C VAL A 63 -4.26 2.15 18.31
N ARG A 64 -4.96 3.22 17.94
CA ARG A 64 -4.68 4.52 18.52
C ARG A 64 -4.98 4.41 20.00
N ASP A 65 -3.95 4.42 20.83
CA ASP A 65 -4.13 4.73 22.24
C ASP A 65 -4.89 6.06 22.29
N SER A 66 -6.06 6.05 22.93
CA SER A 66 -6.88 7.25 23.09
C SER A 66 -6.24 8.16 24.13
N THR A 67 -5.04 8.65 23.85
CA THR A 67 -4.39 9.65 24.67
C THR A 67 -5.06 11.00 24.37
N PRO A 68 -5.67 11.65 25.37
CA PRO A 68 -6.25 12.97 25.18
C PRO A 68 -5.15 13.96 24.78
N GLY A 69 -5.42 14.79 23.78
CA GLY A 69 -4.55 15.89 23.39
C GLY A 69 -4.53 16.98 24.47
N PRO A 70 -3.60 17.95 24.38
CA PRO A 70 -3.48 19.04 25.36
C PRO A 70 -4.79 19.82 25.58
N ALA A 71 -5.60 19.97 24.53
CA ALA A 71 -6.88 20.68 24.57
C ALA A 71 -8.06 19.81 25.10
N ASP A 72 -7.89 18.49 25.19
CA ASP A 72 -8.93 17.58 25.69
C ASP A 72 -9.01 17.56 27.22
N TYR A 73 -7.97 18.04 27.91
CA TYR A 73 -7.95 18.17 29.37
C TYR A 73 -8.84 19.34 29.83
N LYS A 74 -10.01 19.03 30.42
CA LYS A 74 -10.92 20.04 30.99
C LYS A 74 -10.55 20.40 32.42
N THR A 75 -9.99 21.60 32.63
CA THR A 75 -9.65 22.14 33.96
C THR A 75 -10.86 22.56 34.80
N GLY A 76 -12.05 22.67 34.20
CA GLY A 76 -13.25 23.20 34.85
C GLY A 76 -13.92 22.30 35.90
N ARG A 77 -13.39 21.10 36.18
CA ARG A 77 -13.96 20.17 37.16
C ARG A 77 -13.05 19.97 38.38
N VAL A 78 -12.51 21.07 38.92
CA VAL A 78 -11.67 21.04 40.15
C VAL A 78 -12.43 20.43 41.34
N THR A 79 -13.77 20.49 41.31
CA THR A 79 -14.66 19.93 42.34
C THR A 79 -14.60 18.40 42.48
N ILE A 80 -14.03 17.69 41.50
CA ILE A 80 -13.80 16.24 41.59
C ILE A 80 -12.71 15.91 42.61
N ILE A 81 -11.72 16.80 42.77
CA ILE A 81 -10.54 16.57 43.62
C ILE A 81 -10.60 17.42 44.89
N LYS A 82 -11.20 18.61 44.82
CA LYS A 82 -11.28 19.57 45.93
C LYS A 82 -12.74 19.94 46.21
N PRO A 83 -13.14 20.17 47.46
CA PRO A 83 -14.53 20.50 47.78
C PRO A 83 -15.01 21.85 47.18
N ARG A 84 -14.10 22.78 46.86
CA ARG A 84 -14.41 24.08 46.27
C ARG A 84 -13.31 24.50 45.28
N ALA A 85 -13.68 25.30 44.28
CA ALA A 85 -12.72 25.95 43.39
C ALA A 85 -11.75 26.85 44.19
N PRO A 86 -10.47 26.96 43.78
CA PRO A 86 -9.52 27.81 44.48
C PRO A 86 -9.97 29.27 44.40
N ASP A 87 -9.91 29.95 45.55
CA ASP A 87 -10.31 31.34 45.73
C ASP A 87 -9.08 32.08 46.27
N PHE A 88 -8.54 33.01 45.49
CA PHE A 88 -7.32 33.72 45.81
C PHE A 88 -7.60 35.22 45.89
N SER A 89 -7.28 35.86 47.00
CA SER A 89 -7.28 37.31 47.15
C SER A 89 -5.85 37.84 47.15
N LEU A 90 -5.53 38.78 46.26
CA LEU A 90 -4.29 39.55 46.33
C LEU A 90 -4.52 40.77 47.24
N GLY A 91 -4.45 40.56 48.56
CA GLY A 91 -4.49 41.64 49.53
C GLY A 91 -3.13 42.32 49.62
N ILE A 92 -3.05 43.62 49.34
CA ILE A 92 -1.85 44.42 49.62
C ILE A 92 -1.79 44.66 51.13
N ARG A 93 -0.88 43.99 51.85
CA ARG A 93 -0.57 44.37 53.24
C ARG A 93 0.22 45.67 53.23
N HIS A 94 -0.40 46.75 53.71
CA HIS A 94 0.31 48.00 53.95
C HIS A 94 1.15 47.80 55.23
N SER A 95 2.39 48.29 55.25
CA SER A 95 3.27 48.20 56.42
C SER A 95 2.59 48.84 57.64
N GLU A 96 2.78 48.24 58.83
CA GLU A 96 2.20 48.72 60.11
C GLU A 96 2.59 50.16 60.48
N TYR A 97 3.62 50.70 59.82
CA TYR A 97 4.07 52.08 59.99
C TYR A 97 3.32 53.03 59.06
N LEU A 98 2.03 53.24 59.31
CA LEU A 98 1.35 54.43 58.81
C LEU A 98 1.68 55.59 59.76
N THR A 99 2.37 56.61 59.24
CA THR A 99 2.64 57.83 60.00
C THR A 99 1.32 58.59 60.19
N PRO A 100 0.91 58.92 61.43
CA PRO A 100 -0.22 59.80 61.63
C PRO A 100 0.11 61.17 61.03
N LEU A 101 -0.82 61.73 60.26
CA LEU A 101 -0.72 63.11 59.78
C LEU A 101 -0.79 64.03 61.00
N VAL A 102 0.34 64.64 61.36
CA VAL A 102 0.39 65.70 62.37
C VAL A 102 -0.02 66.99 61.67
N ILE A 103 -1.23 67.43 61.94
CA ILE A 103 -1.74 68.74 61.54
C ILE A 103 -1.52 69.66 62.72
N ASP A 104 -0.57 70.59 62.61
CA ASP A 104 -0.47 71.70 63.56
C ASP A 104 -1.65 72.63 63.29
N VAL A 105 -2.60 72.63 64.22
CA VAL A 105 -3.64 73.65 64.27
C VAL A 105 -2.98 74.92 64.79
N MET A 106 -2.67 75.83 63.89
CA MET A 106 -2.37 77.22 64.24
C MET A 106 -3.70 77.87 64.67
N GLU A 107 -3.70 78.42 65.88
CA GLU A 107 -4.81 79.13 66.53
C GLU A 107 -5.26 80.37 65.72
#